data_AF-A0A2P4Y9G6-F1
#
_entry.id   AF-A0A2P4Y9G6-F1
#
_cell.length_a   1.000
_cell.length_b   1.000
_cell.length_c   1.000
_cell.angle_alpha   90.00
_cell.angle_beta   90.00
_cell.angle_gamma   90.00
#
_symmetry.space_group_name_H-M   'P 1'
#
loop_
_entity.id
_entity.type
_entity.pdbx_description
1 polymer ?
#
loop_
_entity_poly.entity_id
_entity_poly.type
_entity_poly.pdbx_seq_one_letter_code
_entity_poly.pdbx_strand_id
1 'polypeptide(L)'
;MVARDRMLSDVILNFGIRCICDSIGSCYALDTFSPIIGCPTPPSDSSLALQLHCVACSLGVNTVDLGYQTGAPTVTPYFYEPMCSTAYNSTMESIYKSTVTGFLKSWHDISMPGEPYPVVRNGRWIDGPKQPDGTSCGVLLIVQVFSMLKNNMHFTRVIVTDDEVTIMRLRIMWMIVSHPWENTIKNKVAKAVTDTVVELLATIKM
;
A
#
# COMPACT_ATOMS: atom_id res chain seq x y z
N MET A 1 5.86 5.38 14.44
CA MET A 1 7.05 6.27 14.51
C MET A 1 8.06 5.73 13.52
N VAL A 2 8.60 6.55 12.60
CA VAL A 2 9.50 6.06 11.53
C VAL A 2 10.96 5.96 11.99
N ALA A 3 11.36 6.83 12.91
CA ALA A 3 12.72 6.93 13.42
C ALA A 3 13.10 5.74 14.32
N ARG A 4 14.41 5.45 14.35
CA ARG A 4 15.04 4.36 15.11
C ARG A 4 14.54 2.98 14.65
N ASP A 5 14.51 2.03 15.56
CA ASP A 5 14.19 0.61 15.43
C ASP A 5 12.70 0.30 15.68
N ARG A 6 11.82 1.30 15.75
CA ARG A 6 10.40 1.04 15.98
C ARG A 6 9.70 0.50 14.73
N MET A 7 8.76 -0.41 14.95
CA MET A 7 7.84 -0.87 13.91
C MET A 7 7.04 0.31 13.34
N LEU A 8 6.83 0.27 12.03
CA LEU A 8 5.95 1.23 11.36
C LEU A 8 4.50 0.92 11.76
N SER A 9 3.73 1.96 12.04
CA SER A 9 2.29 1.85 12.26
C SER A 9 1.56 1.74 10.92
N ASP A 10 0.35 1.18 10.93
CA ASP A 10 -0.55 1.13 9.77
C ASP A 10 -0.70 2.49 9.07
N VAL A 11 -0.82 3.57 9.85
CA VAL A 11 -0.89 4.95 9.30
C VAL A 11 0.31 5.29 8.42
N ILE A 12 1.52 4.88 8.79
CA ILE A 12 2.75 5.15 8.03
C ILE A 12 2.80 4.24 6.79
N LEU A 13 2.36 2.99 6.92
CA LEU A 13 2.27 2.04 5.80
C LEU A 13 1.31 2.54 4.73
N ASN A 14 0.07 2.87 5.12
CA ASN A 14 -0.96 3.36 4.21
C ASN A 14 -0.53 4.66 3.54
N PHE A 15 0.04 5.60 4.31
CA PHE A 15 0.59 6.84 3.75
C PHE A 15 1.71 6.54 2.73
N GLY A 16 2.70 5.72 3.10
CA GLY A 16 3.85 5.47 2.25
C GLY A 16 3.50 4.75 0.95
N ILE A 17 2.63 3.74 1.01
CA ILE A 17 2.14 3.03 -0.17
C ILE A 17 1.34 3.97 -1.06
N ARG A 18 0.50 4.83 -0.48
CA ARG A 18 -0.27 5.81 -1.25
C ARG A 18 0.62 6.82 -1.97
N CYS A 19 1.64 7.37 -1.30
CA CYS A 19 2.63 8.24 -1.95
C CYS A 19 3.33 7.54 -3.13
N ILE A 20 3.67 6.25 -2.97
CA ILE A 20 4.25 5.47 -4.07
C ILE A 20 3.24 5.33 -5.22
N CYS A 21 1.99 4.98 -4.93
CA CYS A 21 0.97 4.83 -5.94
C CYS A 21 0.70 6.13 -6.71
N ASP A 22 0.57 7.24 -5.98
CA ASP A 22 0.36 8.57 -6.56
C ASP A 22 1.57 9.01 -7.42
N SER A 23 2.79 8.64 -7.03
CA SER A 23 4.00 8.95 -7.80
C SER A 23 4.19 8.10 -9.05
N ILE A 24 3.72 6.85 -9.06
CA ILE A 24 3.87 5.94 -10.20
C ILE A 24 2.72 6.13 -11.21
N GLY A 25 1.52 6.42 -10.72
CA GLY A 25 0.30 6.43 -11.52
C GLY A 25 -0.22 5.02 -11.83
N SER A 26 -1.46 4.93 -12.32
CA SER A 26 -2.09 3.69 -12.82
C SER A 26 -2.14 2.51 -11.84
N CYS A 27 -2.08 2.77 -10.53
CA CYS A 27 -2.15 1.75 -9.48
C CYS A 27 -3.04 2.21 -8.32
N TYR A 28 -3.50 1.25 -7.53
CA TYR A 28 -4.40 1.50 -6.42
C TYR A 28 -3.99 0.74 -5.17
N ALA A 29 -4.04 1.44 -4.04
CA ALA A 29 -3.70 0.91 -2.74
C ALA A 29 -4.96 0.69 -1.89
N LEU A 30 -5.19 -0.54 -1.46
CA LEU A 30 -6.14 -0.82 -0.37
C LEU A 30 -5.46 -0.55 0.97
N ASP A 31 -6.25 -0.04 1.90
CA ASP A 31 -5.81 0.28 3.25
C ASP A 31 -5.61 -1.00 4.08
N THR A 32 -4.61 -1.03 4.97
CA THR A 32 -4.34 -2.18 5.84
C THR A 32 -5.53 -2.56 6.74
N PHE A 33 -6.49 -1.66 6.96
CA PHE A 33 -7.71 -1.93 7.70
C PHE A 33 -8.82 -2.58 6.86
N SER A 34 -8.73 -2.62 5.52
CA SER A 34 -9.78 -3.15 4.64
C SER A 34 -10.25 -4.58 4.98
N PRO A 35 -9.41 -5.51 5.45
CA PRO A 35 -9.88 -6.82 5.90
C PRO A 35 -10.81 -6.79 7.13
N ILE A 36 -10.76 -5.71 7.92
CA ILE A 36 -11.50 -5.54 9.17
C ILE A 36 -12.74 -4.67 8.95
N ILE A 37 -12.56 -3.50 8.31
CA ILE A 37 -13.61 -2.49 8.16
C ILE A 37 -14.33 -2.56 6.80
N GLY A 38 -13.86 -3.43 5.90
CA GLY A 38 -14.35 -3.54 4.54
C GLY A 38 -13.57 -2.67 3.53
N CYS A 39 -13.78 -2.97 2.26
CA CYS A 39 -13.17 -2.21 1.18
C CYS A 39 -13.99 -0.95 0.86
N PRO A 40 -13.33 0.15 0.46
CA PRO A 40 -14.03 1.32 -0.07
C PRO A 40 -14.74 0.98 -1.39
N THR A 41 -15.66 1.84 -1.80
CA THR A 41 -16.24 1.76 -3.15
C THR A 41 -15.13 1.88 -4.20
N PRO A 42 -15.07 0.98 -5.19
CA PRO A 42 -14.06 1.06 -6.23
C PRO A 42 -14.14 2.35 -7.06
N PRO A 43 -13.01 2.84 -7.60
CA PRO A 43 -13.01 3.93 -8.56
C PRO A 43 -13.81 3.57 -9.82
N SER A 44 -14.51 4.54 -10.40
CA SER A 44 -15.22 4.35 -11.69
C SER A 44 -14.34 4.58 -12.92
N ASP A 45 -13.08 4.97 -12.73
CA ASP A 45 -12.17 5.28 -13.83
C ASP A 45 -11.52 4.01 -14.39
N SER A 46 -11.79 3.72 -15.66
CA SER A 46 -11.26 2.57 -16.40
C SER A 46 -9.75 2.62 -16.62
N SER A 47 -9.12 3.79 -16.47
CA SER A 47 -7.66 3.96 -16.65
C SER A 47 -6.84 3.32 -15.52
N LEU A 48 -7.40 3.27 -14.31
CA LEU A 48 -6.78 2.65 -13.13
C LEU A 48 -6.93 1.13 -13.10
N ALA A 49 -7.80 0.56 -13.94
CA ALA A 49 -8.03 -0.87 -14.02
C ALA A 49 -6.77 -1.65 -14.47
N LEU A 50 -5.75 -0.97 -14.99
CA LEU A 50 -4.76 -1.60 -15.86
C LEU A 50 -3.45 -2.07 -15.22
N GLN A 51 -3.02 -1.66 -14.01
CA GLN A 51 -1.59 -1.82 -13.69
C GLN A 51 -1.21 -1.90 -12.19
N LEU A 52 -1.57 -3.00 -11.52
CA LEU A 52 -1.07 -3.42 -10.18
C LEU A 52 -1.84 -2.82 -8.99
N HIS A 53 -2.40 -3.71 -8.17
CA HIS A 53 -3.06 -3.38 -6.91
C HIS A 53 -2.16 -3.75 -5.74
N CYS A 54 -1.95 -2.84 -4.80
CA CYS A 54 -1.21 -3.11 -3.57
C CYS A 54 -2.16 -3.21 -2.40
N VAL A 55 -2.16 -4.36 -1.72
CA VAL A 55 -2.93 -4.59 -0.50
C VAL A 55 -1.94 -4.95 0.60
N ALA A 56 -1.54 -3.96 1.38
CA ALA A 56 -0.77 -4.22 2.58
C ALA A 56 -1.68 -4.79 3.67
N CYS A 57 -1.15 -5.73 4.43
CA CYS A 57 -1.71 -6.20 5.69
C CYS A 57 -0.62 -6.00 6.77
N SER A 58 -1.01 -5.81 8.02
CA SER A 58 -0.08 -5.68 9.15
C SER A 58 0.84 -6.89 9.35
N LEU A 59 0.54 -8.02 8.69
CA LEU A 59 1.30 -9.27 8.73
C LEU A 59 2.12 -9.54 7.44
N GLY A 60 2.02 -8.70 6.39
CA GLY A 60 2.65 -8.95 5.08
C GLY A 60 2.04 -8.09 3.95
N VAL A 61 2.60 -8.13 2.74
CA VAL A 61 2.00 -7.48 1.55
C VAL A 61 1.43 -8.53 0.60
N ASN A 62 0.21 -8.26 0.14
CA ASN A 62 -0.40 -8.92 -1.01
C ASN A 62 -0.39 -7.92 -2.18
N THR A 63 0.47 -8.12 -3.16
CA THR A 63 0.47 -7.30 -4.38
C THR A 63 -0.18 -8.11 -5.50
N VAL A 64 -1.07 -7.51 -6.28
CA VAL A 64 -1.78 -8.21 -7.37
C VAL A 64 -1.46 -7.55 -8.69
N ASP A 65 -0.75 -8.26 -9.55
CA ASP A 65 -0.47 -7.82 -10.91
C ASP A 65 -1.64 -8.11 -11.84
N LEU A 66 -2.07 -7.08 -12.56
CA LEU A 66 -3.11 -7.18 -13.58
C LEU A 66 -2.44 -7.02 -14.93
N GLY A 67 -2.07 -8.13 -15.53
CA GLY A 67 -1.53 -8.17 -16.88
C GLY A 67 -2.66 -8.10 -17.89
N TYR A 68 -2.93 -6.90 -18.41
CA TYR A 68 -3.79 -6.71 -19.60
C TYR A 68 -2.99 -6.72 -20.92
N GLN A 69 -1.66 -6.79 -20.85
CA GLN A 69 -0.81 -6.66 -22.02
C GLN A 69 -0.37 -8.03 -22.52
N THR A 70 -0.82 -8.37 -23.74
CA THR A 70 -0.47 -9.54 -24.56
C THR A 70 -1.18 -10.87 -24.22
N GLY A 71 -2.51 -10.87 -24.23
CA GLY A 71 -3.32 -12.09 -24.24
C GLY A 71 -4.70 -11.89 -23.62
N ALA A 72 -5.36 -13.00 -23.24
CA ALA A 72 -6.51 -12.91 -22.34
C ALA A 72 -6.05 -12.26 -21.02
N PRO A 73 -6.80 -11.29 -20.47
CA PRO A 73 -6.38 -10.57 -19.28
C PRO A 73 -6.23 -11.55 -18.11
N THR A 74 -5.21 -11.32 -17.27
CA THR A 74 -4.93 -12.18 -16.12
C THR A 74 -4.72 -11.41 -14.84
N VAL A 75 -5.10 -12.04 -13.72
CA VAL A 75 -4.82 -11.57 -12.36
C VAL A 75 -3.80 -12.50 -11.74
N THR A 76 -2.63 -12.00 -11.36
CA THR A 76 -1.60 -12.79 -10.66
C THR A 76 -1.37 -12.22 -9.26
N PRO A 77 -1.79 -12.93 -8.19
CA PRO A 77 -1.47 -12.51 -6.83
C PRO A 77 -0.03 -12.85 -6.46
N TYR A 78 0.63 -11.93 -5.77
CA TYR A 78 1.95 -12.07 -5.18
C TYR A 78 1.87 -11.87 -3.67
N PHE A 79 2.53 -12.75 -2.95
CA PHE A 79 2.55 -12.78 -1.49
C PHE A 79 3.97 -12.55 -0.98
N TYR A 80 4.14 -11.58 -0.10
CA TYR A 80 5.43 -11.28 0.50
C TYR A 80 5.30 -11.06 2.02
N GLU A 81 6.05 -11.86 2.76
CA GLU A 81 6.12 -11.80 4.22
C GLU A 81 7.60 -11.54 4.62
N PRO A 82 7.92 -10.39 5.24
CA PRO A 82 9.31 -10.00 5.50
C PRO A 82 10.09 -10.87 6.48
N MET A 83 9.46 -11.71 7.31
CA MET A 83 10.18 -12.75 8.08
C MET A 83 10.53 -13.98 7.23
N CYS A 84 10.01 -14.06 6.00
CA CYS A 84 10.06 -15.22 5.11
C CYS A 84 9.66 -16.51 5.84
N SER A 85 8.62 -16.41 6.68
CA SER A 85 8.03 -17.50 7.44
C SER A 85 6.77 -17.99 6.77
N THR A 86 6.59 -19.31 6.71
CA THR A 86 5.35 -19.91 6.19
C THR A 86 4.18 -19.86 7.18
N ALA A 87 4.42 -19.42 8.41
CA ALA A 87 3.43 -19.41 9.49
C ALA A 87 2.20 -18.56 9.16
N TYR A 88 2.35 -17.53 8.31
CA TYR A 88 1.28 -16.62 7.93
C TYR A 88 0.67 -16.93 6.56
N ASN A 89 1.11 -17.99 5.87
CA ASN A 89 0.68 -18.26 4.50
C ASN A 89 -0.83 -18.41 4.38
N SER A 90 -1.42 -19.27 5.21
CA SER A 90 -2.87 -19.49 5.23
C SER A 90 -3.65 -18.21 5.52
N THR A 91 -3.14 -17.35 6.42
CA THR A 91 -3.78 -16.08 6.78
C THR A 91 -3.73 -15.10 5.62
N MET A 92 -2.58 -14.93 4.98
CA MET A 92 -2.43 -14.02 3.83
C MET A 92 -3.29 -14.47 2.65
N GLU A 93 -3.29 -15.76 2.32
CA GLU A 93 -4.17 -16.30 1.27
C GLU A 93 -5.65 -16.13 1.60
N SER A 94 -6.02 -16.30 2.87
CA SER A 94 -7.39 -16.07 3.34
C SER A 94 -7.80 -14.62 3.16
N ILE A 95 -6.96 -13.66 3.58
CA ILE A 95 -7.20 -12.22 3.43
C ILE A 95 -7.31 -11.83 1.95
N TYR A 96 -6.42 -12.37 1.10
CA TYR A 96 -6.52 -12.16 -0.34
C TYR A 96 -7.88 -12.62 -0.88
N LYS A 97 -8.28 -13.85 -0.54
CA LYS A 97 -9.56 -14.42 -0.98
C LYS A 97 -10.76 -13.64 -0.45
N SER A 98 -10.81 -13.30 0.84
CA SER A 98 -11.98 -12.68 1.47
C SER A 98 -12.11 -11.18 1.17
N THR A 99 -11.00 -10.46 1.01
CA THR A 99 -11.00 -9.00 0.86
C THR A 99 -10.68 -8.58 -0.58
N VAL A 100 -9.55 -9.03 -1.09
CA VAL A 100 -8.99 -8.51 -2.35
C VAL A 100 -9.78 -8.99 -3.56
N THR A 101 -10.15 -10.27 -3.60
CA THR A 101 -10.88 -10.80 -4.77
C THR A 101 -12.27 -10.17 -4.92
N GLY A 102 -12.97 -9.91 -3.81
CA GLY A 102 -14.28 -9.26 -3.82
C GLY A 102 -14.19 -7.82 -4.33
N PHE A 103 -13.20 -7.08 -3.85
CA PHE A 103 -12.93 -5.72 -4.32
C PHE A 103 -12.59 -5.67 -5.81
N LEU A 104 -11.68 -6.53 -6.28
CA LEU A 104 -11.28 -6.57 -7.69
C LEU A 104 -12.44 -6.94 -8.62
N LYS A 105 -13.30 -7.89 -8.22
CA LYS A 105 -14.52 -8.23 -8.98
C LYS A 105 -15.49 -7.06 -9.05
N SER A 106 -15.80 -6.46 -7.91
CA SER A 106 -16.68 -5.29 -7.87
C SER A 106 -16.13 -4.14 -8.72
N TRP A 107 -14.81 -3.93 -8.72
CA TRP A 107 -14.20 -2.91 -9.53
C TRP A 107 -14.28 -3.26 -11.02
N HIS A 108 -13.94 -4.49 -11.39
CA HIS A 108 -14.04 -4.96 -12.77
C HIS A 108 -15.46 -4.76 -13.32
N ASP A 109 -16.49 -5.14 -12.57
CA ASP A 109 -17.89 -5.02 -13.00
C ASP A 109 -18.33 -3.56 -13.21
N ILE A 110 -17.76 -2.62 -12.45
CA ILE A 110 -18.01 -1.17 -12.58
C ILE A 110 -17.25 -0.59 -13.77
N SER A 111 -15.97 -0.94 -13.92
CA SER A 111 -15.08 -0.33 -14.91
C SER A 111 -15.22 -0.92 -16.31
N MET A 112 -15.59 -2.20 -16.40
CA MET A 112 -15.67 -2.98 -17.63
C MET A 112 -16.99 -3.78 -17.68
N PRO A 113 -18.15 -3.10 -17.70
CA PRO A 113 -19.44 -3.77 -17.63
C PRO A 113 -19.67 -4.67 -18.85
N GLY A 114 -20.00 -5.94 -18.59
CA GLY A 114 -20.28 -6.94 -19.63
C GLY A 114 -19.04 -7.69 -20.15
N GLU A 115 -17.84 -7.25 -19.79
CA GLU A 115 -16.62 -8.01 -20.09
C GLU A 115 -16.47 -9.21 -19.15
N PRO A 116 -15.83 -10.32 -19.58
CA PRO A 116 -15.53 -11.43 -18.70
C PRO A 116 -14.40 -11.07 -17.73
N TYR A 117 -14.57 -11.46 -16.46
CA TYR A 117 -13.52 -11.26 -15.45
C TYR A 117 -12.22 -11.99 -15.84
N PRO A 118 -11.04 -11.34 -15.68
CA PRO A 118 -9.75 -11.93 -16.03
C PRO A 118 -9.45 -13.29 -15.38
N VAL A 119 -8.65 -14.11 -16.06
CA VAL A 119 -8.24 -15.42 -15.52
C VAL A 119 -7.30 -15.23 -14.33
N VAL A 120 -7.68 -15.76 -13.17
CA VAL A 120 -6.84 -15.72 -11.96
C VAL A 120 -5.78 -16.81 -12.03
N ARG A 121 -4.51 -16.42 -12.02
CA ARG A 121 -3.34 -17.31 -11.97
C ARG A 121 -3.08 -17.79 -10.55
N ASN A 122 -2.30 -18.86 -10.44
CA ASN A 122 -1.78 -19.31 -9.15
C ASN A 122 -0.97 -18.22 -8.48
N GLY A 123 -1.15 -18.07 -7.18
CA GLY A 123 -0.41 -17.09 -6.39
C GLY A 123 1.07 -17.40 -6.31
N ARG A 124 1.89 -16.35 -6.30
CA ARG A 124 3.34 -16.42 -6.28
C ARG A 124 3.87 -15.91 -4.94
N TRP A 125 4.57 -16.76 -4.23
CA TRP A 125 5.30 -16.38 -3.03
C TRP A 125 6.62 -15.72 -3.41
N ILE A 126 6.92 -14.61 -2.74
CA ILE A 126 8.18 -13.89 -2.87
C ILE A 126 9.04 -14.29 -1.68
N ASP A 127 10.14 -14.99 -1.95
CA ASP A 127 10.98 -15.62 -0.93
C ASP A 127 11.94 -14.64 -0.23
N GLY A 128 12.01 -13.38 -0.66
CA GLY A 128 12.92 -12.39 -0.11
C GLY A 128 12.62 -10.96 -0.52
N PRO A 129 13.27 -9.98 0.13
CA PRO A 129 14.30 -10.17 1.15
C PRO A 129 13.73 -10.46 2.55
N LYS A 130 14.50 -11.11 3.42
CA LYS A 130 14.15 -11.28 4.83
C LYS A 130 14.64 -10.08 5.65
N GLN A 131 13.84 -9.60 6.60
CA GLN A 131 14.24 -8.53 7.53
C GLN A 131 15.33 -9.02 8.51
N PRO A 132 16.27 -8.16 8.92
CA PRO A 132 17.35 -8.54 9.82
C PRO A 132 17.00 -8.47 11.33
N ASP A 133 16.03 -7.64 11.71
CA ASP A 133 15.88 -7.14 13.10
C ASP A 133 14.52 -7.43 13.76
N GLY A 134 13.60 -8.10 13.04
CA GLY A 134 12.24 -8.42 13.51
C GLY A 134 11.29 -7.22 13.66
N THR A 135 11.74 -5.99 13.39
CA THR A 135 10.94 -4.76 13.54
C THR A 135 10.78 -3.98 12.24
N SER A 136 11.53 -4.34 11.21
CA SER A 136 11.58 -3.68 9.92
C SER A 136 10.62 -4.25 8.87
N CYS A 137 9.71 -5.14 9.25
CA CYS A 137 8.68 -5.69 8.35
C CYS A 137 8.02 -4.59 7.51
N GLY A 138 7.47 -3.56 8.16
CA GLY A 138 6.79 -2.47 7.48
C GLY A 138 7.68 -1.67 6.53
N VAL A 139 8.97 -1.53 6.83
CA VAL A 139 9.94 -0.88 5.94
C VAL A 139 10.09 -1.69 4.66
N LEU A 140 10.30 -3.01 4.80
CA LEU A 140 10.46 -3.91 3.67
C LEU A 140 9.17 -4.02 2.84
N LEU A 141 7.99 -3.97 3.47
CA LEU A 141 6.70 -3.94 2.75
C LEU A 141 6.61 -2.74 1.80
N ILE A 142 6.94 -1.52 2.26
CA ILE A 142 6.92 -0.31 1.44
C ILE A 142 7.91 -0.43 0.27
N VAL A 143 9.13 -0.89 0.53
CA VAL A 143 10.17 -1.02 -0.51
C VAL A 143 9.83 -2.12 -1.52
N GLN A 144 9.24 -3.23 -1.07
CA GLN A 144 8.78 -4.30 -1.94
C GLN A 144 7.66 -3.82 -2.88
N VAL A 145 6.68 -3.08 -2.34
CA VAL A 145 5.60 -2.47 -3.15
C VAL A 145 6.19 -1.56 -4.23
N PHE A 146 7.10 -0.66 -3.86
CA PHE A 146 7.78 0.22 -4.82
C PHE A 146 8.52 -0.58 -5.91
N SER A 147 9.26 -1.61 -5.51
CA SER A 147 10.05 -2.44 -6.42
C SER A 147 9.16 -3.18 -7.42
N MET A 148 8.04 -3.75 -6.95
CA MET A 148 7.05 -4.41 -7.78
C MET A 148 6.37 -3.45 -8.76
N LEU A 149 5.94 -2.28 -8.30
CA LEU A 149 5.30 -1.26 -9.15
C LEU A 149 6.24 -0.73 -10.23
N LYS A 150 7.56 -0.74 -9.99
CA LYS A 150 8.58 -0.39 -11.00
C LYS A 150 8.97 -1.56 -11.91
N ASN A 151 8.28 -2.70 -11.82
CA ASN A 151 8.65 -3.95 -12.48
C ASN A 151 10.12 -4.33 -12.25
N ASN A 152 10.64 -4.00 -11.06
CA ASN A 152 12.02 -4.21 -10.67
C ASN A 152 12.07 -5.27 -9.57
N MET A 153 12.21 -6.53 -9.99
CA MET A 153 12.30 -7.67 -9.07
C MET A 153 13.71 -7.85 -8.46
N HIS A 154 14.66 -6.93 -8.69
CA HIS A 154 16.00 -7.07 -8.08
C HIS A 154 15.96 -7.07 -6.56
N PHE A 155 15.05 -6.29 -5.97
CA PHE A 155 14.91 -6.22 -4.51
C PHE A 155 14.56 -7.59 -3.90
N THR A 156 13.87 -8.49 -4.62
CA THR A 156 13.51 -9.80 -4.06
C THR A 156 14.70 -10.74 -3.84
N ARG A 157 15.88 -10.36 -4.35
CA ARG A 157 17.10 -11.18 -4.32
C ARG A 157 18.22 -10.58 -3.47
N VAL A 158 18.01 -9.41 -2.87
CA VAL A 158 19.05 -8.76 -2.07
C VAL A 158 19.08 -9.31 -0.65
N ILE A 159 20.25 -9.22 -0.02
CA ILE A 159 20.39 -9.41 1.43
C ILE A 159 20.23 -8.03 2.05
N VAL A 160 19.26 -7.88 2.95
CA VAL A 160 19.00 -6.62 3.66
C VAL A 160 19.77 -6.63 4.99
N THR A 161 20.66 -5.66 5.15
CA THR A 161 21.42 -5.42 6.40
C THR A 161 20.76 -4.31 7.23
N ASP A 162 21.20 -4.13 8.47
CA ASP A 162 20.73 -3.04 9.34
C ASP A 162 21.02 -1.64 8.76
N ASP A 163 22.15 -1.50 8.06
CA ASP A 163 22.51 -0.25 7.35
C ASP A 163 21.55 0.02 6.20
N GLU A 164 21.19 -1.01 5.42
CA GLU A 164 20.20 -0.90 4.34
C GLU A 164 18.81 -0.54 4.88
N VAL A 165 18.40 -1.15 6.00
CA VAL A 165 17.17 -0.76 6.71
C VAL A 165 17.22 0.70 7.12
N THR A 166 18.35 1.17 7.65
CA THR A 166 18.52 2.57 8.07
C THR A 166 18.35 3.52 6.89
N ILE A 167 18.95 3.20 5.74
CA ILE A 167 18.79 3.99 4.50
C ILE A 167 17.33 3.98 4.02
N MET A 168 16.66 2.83 4.05
CA MET A 168 15.25 2.71 3.66
C MET A 168 14.34 3.55 4.57
N ARG A 169 14.58 3.52 5.89
CA ARG A 169 13.87 4.36 6.87
C ARG A 169 14.09 5.84 6.59
N LEU A 170 15.31 6.27 6.29
CA LEU A 170 15.62 7.65 5.91
C LEU A 170 14.86 8.06 4.64
N ARG A 171 14.75 7.19 3.64
CA ARG A 171 13.96 7.44 2.43
C ARG A 171 12.46 7.55 2.74
N ILE A 172 11.92 6.71 3.62
CA ILE A 172 10.51 6.80 4.06
C ILE A 172 10.27 8.09 4.85
N MET A 173 11.18 8.48 5.73
CA MET A 173 11.12 9.76 6.44
C MET A 173 11.13 10.92 5.45
N TRP A 174 12.05 10.89 4.48
CA TRP A 174 12.13 11.88 3.41
C TRP A 174 10.82 11.98 2.62
N MET A 175 10.23 10.85 2.25
CA MET A 175 8.93 10.78 1.57
C MET A 175 7.83 11.47 2.40
N ILE A 176 7.79 11.26 3.72
CA ILE A 176 6.79 11.91 4.59
C ILE A 176 7.00 13.42 4.68
N VAL A 177 8.25 13.87 4.92
CA VAL A 177 8.52 15.31 5.07
C VAL A 177 8.43 16.08 3.75
N SER A 178 8.60 15.40 2.61
CA SER A 178 8.53 16.02 1.27
C SER A 178 7.10 16.20 0.76
N HIS A 179 6.10 15.65 1.44
CA HIS A 179 4.67 15.84 1.13
C HIS A 179 3.93 16.63 2.23
N PRO A 180 4.39 17.83 2.63
CA PRO A 180 3.77 18.56 3.75
C PRO A 180 2.36 19.08 3.44
N TRP A 181 1.98 19.16 2.16
CA TRP A 181 0.79 19.88 1.67
C TRP A 181 -0.52 19.08 1.71
N GLU A 182 -0.47 17.74 1.84
CA GLU A 182 -1.70 16.94 1.96
C GLU A 182 -2.40 17.16 3.32
N ASN A 183 -1.69 17.68 4.32
CA ASN A 183 -2.25 17.93 5.66
C ASN A 183 -2.93 19.29 5.83
N THR A 184 -2.68 20.30 4.99
CA THR A 184 -3.13 21.68 5.26
C THR A 184 -4.18 22.19 4.28
N ILE A 185 -4.15 21.77 3.01
CA ILE A 185 -5.05 22.33 1.99
C ILE A 185 -6.35 21.51 1.84
N LYS A 186 -6.30 20.19 2.04
CA LYS A 186 -7.48 19.29 1.97
C LYS A 186 -8.19 19.07 3.31
N ASN A 187 -7.53 19.35 4.45
CA ASN A 187 -8.20 19.36 5.74
C ASN A 187 -9.04 20.64 5.88
N LYS A 188 -10.33 20.57 5.53
CA LYS A 188 -11.33 21.59 5.92
C LYS A 188 -11.36 21.83 7.45
N VAL A 189 -10.74 20.93 8.23
CA VAL A 189 -10.49 21.07 9.67
C VAL A 189 -9.46 22.14 9.99
N ALA A 190 -8.42 22.35 9.16
CA ALA A 190 -7.41 23.38 9.41
C ALA A 190 -7.99 24.79 9.29
N LYS A 191 -8.92 25.02 8.34
CA LYS A 191 -9.66 26.28 8.25
C LYS A 191 -10.57 26.48 9.47
N ALA A 192 -11.30 25.44 9.90
CA ALA A 192 -12.13 25.51 11.11
C ALA A 192 -11.30 25.79 12.38
N VAL A 193 -10.13 25.17 12.55
CA VAL A 193 -9.23 25.44 13.68
C VAL A 193 -8.66 26.86 13.60
N THR A 194 -8.31 27.34 12.42
CA THR A 194 -7.80 28.71 12.23
C THR A 194 -8.88 29.76 12.51
N ASP A 195 -10.10 29.53 12.03
CA ASP A 195 -11.26 30.40 12.27
C ASP A 195 -11.63 30.42 13.76
N THR A 196 -11.60 29.26 14.44
CA THR A 196 -11.87 29.16 15.89
C THR A 196 -10.78 29.84 16.73
N VAL A 197 -9.51 29.75 16.32
CA VAL A 197 -8.39 30.42 17.00
C VAL A 197 -8.48 31.94 16.83
N VAL A 198 -8.90 32.43 15.66
CA VAL A 198 -9.12 33.87 15.43
C VAL A 198 -10.31 34.38 16.27
N GLU A 199 -11.40 33.61 16.36
CA GLU A 199 -12.56 33.96 17.19
C GLU A 199 -12.22 33.99 18.69
N LEU A 200 -11.47 33.00 19.19
CA LEU A 200 -11.01 32.95 20.57
C LEU A 200 -10.10 34.13 20.93
N LEU A 201 -9.19 34.51 20.03
CA LEU A 201 -8.31 35.67 20.24
C LEU A 201 -9.09 37.00 20.22
N ALA A 202 -10.16 37.10 19.44
CA ALA A 202 -11.03 38.28 19.43
C ALA A 202 -11.88 38.44 20.72
N THR A 203 -12.12 37.35 21.45
CA THR A 203 -12.81 37.39 22.75
C THR A 203 -11.94 37.81 23.93
N ILE A 204 -10.61 37.84 23.75
CA ILE A 204 -9.68 38.38 24.76
C ILE A 204 -9.57 39.89 24.54
N LYS A 205 -10.45 40.67 25.21
CA LYS A 205 -10.26 42.12 25.31
C LYS A 205 -9.07 42.41 26.24
N MET A 206 -8.06 43.10 25.72
CA MET A 206 -7.11 43.86 26.55
C MET A 206 -7.81 45.00 27.29
#